data_AF-A0A7K1C2S8-F1
#
_entry.id   AF-A0A7K1C2S8-F1
#
_cell.length_a   1.000
_cell.length_b   1.000
_cell.length_c   1.000
_cell.angle_alpha   90.00
_cell.angle_beta   90.00
_cell.angle_gamma   90.00
#
_symmetry.space_group_name_H-M   'P 1'
#
loop_
_entity.id
_entity.type
_entity.pdbx_description
1 polymer ?
#
loop_
_entity_poly.entity_id
_entity_poly.type
_entity_poly.pdbx_seq_one_letter_code
_entity_poly.pdbx_strand_id
1 'polypeptide(L)'
;MATRTARWQEGVTVEGWMFFFGFIPVARHRLTFITLADDSRTFRTDENGGIIASWNHTITVTAAPDGKSLIHDTVTFSGGVFTPALWVMVKLFYAIRAPRWVGLARAVHSGELEL
;
A
#
# COMPACT_ATOMS: atom_id res chain seq x y z
N MET A 1 -6.63 -4.06 19.53
CA MET A 1 -6.73 -3.10 18.39
C MET A 1 -5.64 -2.07 18.58
N ALA A 2 -4.75 -1.90 17.60
CA ALA A 2 -3.71 -0.88 17.69
C ALA A 2 -4.32 0.49 17.29
N THR A 3 -4.72 1.28 18.28
CA THR A 3 -5.19 2.65 18.07
C THR A 3 -3.98 3.57 18.00
N ARG A 4 -3.34 3.66 16.83
CA ARG A 4 -2.29 4.67 16.59
C ARG A 4 -2.94 5.90 15.96
N THR A 5 -2.99 7.00 16.71
CA THR A 5 -3.43 8.33 16.24
C THR A 5 -2.28 9.22 15.78
N ALA A 6 -1.03 8.82 16.02
CA ALA A 6 0.15 9.58 15.58
C ALA A 6 0.34 9.48 14.06
N ARG A 7 0.44 10.64 13.38
CA ARG A 7 0.74 10.73 11.94
C ARG A 7 2.00 9.93 11.58
N TRP A 8 2.01 9.38 10.38
CA TRP A 8 3.21 8.75 9.82
C TRP A 8 4.24 9.83 9.52
N GLN A 9 5.51 9.50 9.73
CA GLN A 9 6.63 10.42 9.48
C GLN A 9 7.62 9.73 8.54
N GLU A 10 8.21 10.51 7.64
CA GLU A 10 9.29 10.04 6.79
C GLU A 10 10.49 9.57 7.62
N GLY A 11 11.21 8.56 7.14
CA GLY A 11 12.32 7.93 7.83
C GLY A 11 11.92 6.97 8.95
N VAL A 12 10.64 6.91 9.35
CA VAL A 12 10.19 5.94 10.36
C VAL A 12 10.14 4.55 9.76
N THR A 13 10.75 3.60 10.44
CA THR A 13 10.59 2.18 10.16
C THR A 13 9.63 1.56 11.17
N VAL A 14 8.63 0.84 10.67
CA VAL A 14 7.72 0.03 11.48
C VAL A 14 7.90 -1.42 11.12
N GLU A 15 7.96 -2.26 12.14
CA GLU A 15 7.97 -3.70 11.99
C GLU A 15 6.63 -4.25 12.45
N GLY A 16 6.07 -5.14 11.63
CA GLY A 16 4.77 -5.73 11.90
C GLY A 16 4.64 -7.10 11.27
N TRP A 17 3.70 -7.87 11.79
CA TRP A 17 3.25 -9.07 11.10
C TRP A 17 2.42 -8.68 9.89
N MET A 18 2.83 -9.14 8.71
CA MET A 18 2.02 -9.06 7.52
C MET A 18 1.07 -10.25 7.51
N PHE A 19 -0.23 -9.98 7.55
CA PHE A 19 -1.27 -10.99 7.43
C PHE A 19 -1.91 -10.93 6.05
N PHE A 20 -1.80 -12.00 5.27
CA PHE A 20 -2.58 -12.16 4.05
C PHE A 20 -4.05 -12.35 4.40
N PHE A 21 -4.92 -11.60 3.71
CA PHE A 21 -6.37 -11.55 3.99
C PHE A 21 -6.75 -11.22 5.45
N GLY A 22 -5.83 -10.69 6.25
CA GLY A 22 -6.06 -10.34 7.64
C GLY A 22 -5.98 -11.50 8.64
N PHE A 23 -5.69 -12.74 8.20
CA PHE A 23 -5.60 -13.89 9.12
C PHE A 23 -4.46 -14.88 8.83
N ILE A 24 -3.87 -14.89 7.63
CA ILE A 24 -2.75 -15.80 7.32
C ILE A 24 -1.43 -15.06 7.60
N PRO A 25 -0.69 -15.36 8.67
CA PRO A 25 0.60 -14.73 8.92
C PRO A 25 1.59 -15.17 7.84
N VAL A 26 2.04 -14.23 7.00
CA VAL A 26 2.99 -14.53 5.92
C VAL A 26 4.42 -14.38 6.42
N ALA A 27 4.73 -13.21 6.99
CA ALA A 27 6.05 -12.90 7.48
C ALA A 27 6.02 -11.65 8.37
N ARG A 28 7.09 -11.43 9.13
CA ARG A 28 7.38 -10.11 9.69
C ARG A 28 7.92 -9.23 8.57
N HIS A 29 7.26 -8.10 8.36
CA HIS A 29 7.67 -7.10 7.40
C HIS A 29 8.23 -5.90 8.13
N ARG A 30 9.35 -5.42 7.62
CA ARG A 30 9.90 -4.11 7.93
C ARG A 30 9.41 -3.15 6.86
N LEU A 31 8.69 -2.12 7.25
CA LEU A 31 8.19 -1.07 6.37
C LEU A 31 8.82 0.25 6.78
N THR A 32 9.57 0.85 5.86
CA THR A 32 10.18 2.16 6.05
C THR A 32 9.48 3.17 5.18
N PHE A 33 8.95 4.23 5.80
CA PHE A 33 8.37 5.36 5.08
C PHE A 33 9.50 6.19 4.50
N ILE A 34 9.68 6.19 3.19
CA ILE A 34 10.77 6.94 2.56
C ILE A 34 10.33 8.34 2.17
N THR A 35 9.11 8.47 1.64
CA THR A 35 8.59 9.76 1.18
C THR A 35 7.09 9.84 1.45
N LEU A 36 6.65 10.93 2.05
CA LEU A 36 5.29 11.32 2.40
C LEU A 36 5.11 12.77 1.95
N ALA A 37 4.98 12.95 0.64
CA ALA A 37 4.94 14.26 0.02
C ALA A 37 3.49 14.66 -0.24
N ASP A 38 2.94 15.51 0.62
CA ASP A 38 1.55 16.01 0.54
C ASP A 38 1.34 16.90 -0.70
N ASP A 39 2.38 17.60 -1.15
CA ASP A 39 2.37 18.51 -2.30
C ASP A 39 2.20 17.78 -3.64
N SER A 40 2.96 16.71 -3.83
CA SER A 40 2.97 15.83 -4.99
C SER A 40 2.05 14.62 -4.82
N ARG A 41 1.37 14.52 -3.66
CA ARG A 41 0.45 13.43 -3.29
C ARG A 41 1.09 12.06 -3.55
N THR A 42 2.37 11.96 -3.22
CA THR A 42 3.20 10.78 -3.47
C THR A 42 3.61 10.16 -2.16
N PHE A 43 3.35 8.88 -2.05
CA PHE A 43 3.66 8.03 -0.91
C PHE A 43 4.64 6.95 -1.37
N ARG A 44 5.80 6.85 -0.75
CA ARG A 44 6.82 5.84 -1.07
C ARG A 44 7.27 5.09 0.17
N THR A 45 7.24 3.78 0.09
CA THR A 45 7.75 2.87 1.12
C THR A 45 8.79 1.91 0.54
N ASP A 46 9.77 1.60 1.37
CA ASP A 46 10.65 0.46 1.17
C ASP A 46 10.32 -0.60 2.21
N GLU A 47 9.99 -1.78 1.73
CA GLU A 47 9.49 -2.88 2.51
C GLU A 47 10.30 -4.13 2.22
N ASN A 48 10.48 -4.97 3.23
CA ASN A 48 11.04 -6.31 3.07
C ASN A 48 10.48 -7.25 4.15
N GLY A 49 10.47 -8.54 3.87
CA GLY A 49 9.99 -9.53 4.83
C GLY A 49 9.78 -10.92 4.23
N GLY A 50 10.19 -11.95 4.97
CA GLY A 50 10.00 -13.35 4.58
C GLY A 50 10.60 -13.69 3.21
N ILE A 51 9.76 -14.13 2.28
CA ILE A 51 10.13 -14.49 0.90
C ILE A 51 10.32 -13.28 -0.02
N ILE A 52 9.97 -12.08 0.45
CA ILE A 52 10.08 -10.82 -0.29
C ILE A 52 11.36 -10.13 0.17
N ALA A 53 12.40 -10.22 -0.65
CA ALA A 53 13.71 -9.66 -0.36
C ALA A 53 13.70 -8.12 -0.45
N SER A 54 12.98 -7.59 -1.43
CA SER A 54 12.71 -6.15 -1.54
C SER A 54 11.32 -5.90 -2.11
N TRP A 55 10.68 -4.86 -1.60
CA TRP A 55 9.39 -4.37 -2.04
C TRP A 55 9.39 -2.85 -1.95
N ASN A 56 9.59 -2.22 -3.09
CA ASN A 56 9.54 -0.78 -3.24
C ASN A 56 8.16 -0.42 -3.78
N HIS A 57 7.37 0.26 -2.96
CA HIS A 57 6.00 0.62 -3.26
C HIS A 57 5.89 2.13 -3.36
N THR A 58 5.33 2.61 -4.46
CA THR A 58 5.05 4.02 -4.69
C THR A 58 3.60 4.17 -5.10
N ILE A 59 2.87 4.99 -4.36
CA ILE A 59 1.51 5.40 -4.68
C ILE A 59 1.53 6.89 -5.00
N THR A 60 1.04 7.26 -6.16
CA THR A 60 0.85 8.66 -6.55
C THR A 60 -0.61 8.90 -6.86
N VAL A 61 -1.18 9.99 -6.34
CA VAL A 61 -2.56 10.39 -6.65
C VAL A 61 -2.55 11.67 -7.46
N THR A 62 -3.02 11.59 -8.70
CA THR A 62 -3.14 12.76 -9.59
C THR A 62 -4.61 13.13 -9.80
N ALA A 63 -4.87 14.41 -10.04
CA ALA A 63 -6.19 14.88 -10.43
C ALA A 63 -6.49 14.41 -11.87
N ALA A 64 -7.71 13.95 -12.10
CA ALA A 64 -8.25 13.59 -13.40
C ALA A 64 -9.44 14.51 -13.75
N PRO A 65 -9.88 14.57 -15.02
CA PRO A 65 -11.06 15.34 -15.41
C PRO A 65 -12.32 14.94 -14.63
N ASP A 66 -13.32 15.83 -14.63
CA ASP A 66 -14.62 15.64 -13.97
C ASP A 66 -14.56 15.46 -12.45
N GLY A 67 -13.56 16.04 -11.78
CA GLY A 67 -13.38 15.90 -10.33
C GLY A 67 -12.98 14.49 -9.89
N LYS A 68 -12.52 13.65 -10.82
CA LYS A 68 -12.03 12.30 -10.52
C LYS A 68 -10.58 12.36 -10.06
N SER A 69 -10.13 11.32 -9.38
CA SER A 69 -8.71 11.13 -9.03
C SER A 69 -8.20 9.85 -9.67
N LEU A 70 -6.98 9.90 -10.19
CA LEU A 70 -6.27 8.73 -10.67
C LEU A 70 -5.26 8.32 -9.61
N ILE A 71 -5.33 7.05 -9.20
CA ILE A 71 -4.38 6.47 -8.27
C ILE A 71 -3.45 5.59 -9.08
N HIS A 72 -2.18 5.96 -9.13
CA HIS A 72 -1.14 5.17 -9.76
C HIS A 72 -0.34 4.46 -8.68
N ASP A 73 -0.43 3.12 -8.67
CA ASP A 73 0.25 2.28 -7.72
C ASP A 73 1.32 1.46 -8.45
N THR A 74 2.58 1.75 -8.13
CA THR A 74 3.76 1.10 -8.71
C THR A 74 4.47 0.29 -7.63
N VAL A 75 4.62 -1.01 -7.88
CA VAL A 75 5.41 -1.89 -7.02
C VAL A 75 6.54 -2.51 -7.81
N THR A 76 7.75 -2.36 -7.28
CA THR A 76 8.93 -3.09 -7.73
C THR A 76 9.32 -4.06 -6.61
N PHE A 77 9.33 -5.35 -6.88
CA PHE A 77 9.65 -6.36 -5.87
C PHE A 77 10.61 -7.42 -6.40
N SER A 78 11.35 -8.04 -5.47
CA SER A 78 12.20 -9.19 -5.76
C SER A 78 12.01 -10.25 -4.66
N GLY A 79 11.93 -11.51 -5.07
CA GLY A 79 11.84 -12.66 -4.16
C GLY A 79 12.70 -13.84 -4.61
N GLY A 80 13.76 -13.55 -5.38
CA GLY A 80 14.62 -14.56 -5.98
C GLY A 80 13.83 -15.52 -6.89
N VAL A 81 13.94 -16.83 -6.62
CA VAL A 81 13.26 -17.87 -7.40
C VAL A 81 11.73 -17.81 -7.31
N PHE A 82 11.19 -17.21 -6.25
CA PHE A 82 9.74 -17.07 -6.06
C PHE A 82 9.15 -15.86 -6.78
N THR A 83 9.97 -15.00 -7.40
CA THR A 83 9.51 -13.80 -8.13
C THR A 83 8.35 -14.05 -9.11
N PRO A 84 8.33 -15.09 -9.95
CA PRO A 84 7.18 -15.33 -10.84
C PRO A 84 5.89 -15.69 -10.10
N ALA A 85 5.97 -16.47 -9.02
CA ALA A 85 4.81 -16.79 -8.19
C ALA A 85 4.31 -15.55 -7.44
N LEU A 86 5.22 -14.75 -6.89
CA LEU A 86 4.91 -13.45 -6.29
C LEU A 86 4.24 -12.53 -7.31
N TRP A 87 4.68 -12.49 -8.55
CA TRP A 87 4.07 -11.67 -9.59
C TRP A 87 2.59 -11.98 -9.81
N VAL A 88 2.22 -13.26 -9.92
CA VAL A 88 0.81 -13.67 -10.03
C VAL A 88 0.02 -13.24 -8.79
N MET A 89 0.58 -13.46 -7.61
CA MET A 89 -0.03 -13.07 -6.34
C MET A 89 -0.26 -11.56 -6.24
N VAL A 90 0.72 -10.74 -6.64
CA VAL A 90 0.62 -9.28 -6.68
C VAL A 90 -0.48 -8.85 -7.63
N LYS A 91 -0.54 -9.41 -8.84
CA LYS A 91 -1.60 -9.09 -9.82
C LYS A 91 -2.99 -9.38 -9.25
N LEU A 92 -3.18 -10.54 -8.60
CA LEU A 92 -4.44 -10.88 -7.94
C LEU A 92 -4.79 -9.91 -6.81
N PHE A 93 -3.81 -9.59 -5.97
CA PHE A 93 -3.98 -8.65 -4.86
C PHE A 93 -4.48 -7.30 -5.35
N TYR A 94 -3.87 -6.74 -6.39
CA TYR A 94 -4.27 -5.47 -6.98
C TYR A 94 -5.65 -5.52 -7.64
N ALA A 95 -6.01 -6.63 -8.29
CA ALA A 95 -7.34 -6.81 -8.87
C ALA A 95 -8.45 -6.79 -7.81
N ILE A 96 -8.21 -7.38 -6.63
CA ILE A 96 -9.16 -7.36 -5.51
C ILE A 96 -9.20 -5.98 -4.84
N ARG A 97 -8.07 -5.29 -4.76
CA ARG A 97 -7.94 -4.01 -4.04
C ARG A 97 -8.56 -2.85 -4.83
N ALA A 98 -8.43 -2.83 -6.15
CA ALA A 98 -8.94 -1.76 -7.01
C ALA A 98 -10.42 -1.40 -6.76
N PRO A 99 -11.40 -2.33 -6.80
CA PRO A 99 -12.80 -1.98 -6.56
C PRO A 99 -13.06 -1.50 -5.11
N ARG A 100 -12.30 -2.02 -4.14
CA ARG A 100 -12.42 -1.61 -2.73
C ARG A 100 -11.96 -0.17 -2.52
N TRP A 101 -10.92 0.26 -3.24
CA TRP A 101 -10.44 1.65 -3.21
C TRP A 101 -11.45 2.60 -3.84
N VAL A 102 -12.06 2.21 -4.95
CA VAL A 102 -13.14 2.99 -5.57
C VAL A 102 -14.34 3.08 -4.64
N GLY A 103 -14.71 1.99 -3.98
CA GLY A 103 -15.76 1.98 -2.96
C GLY A 103 -15.47 2.91 -1.79
N LEU A 104 -14.26 2.84 -1.23
CA LEU A 104 -13.81 3.72 -0.15
C LEU A 104 -13.83 5.20 -0.57
N ALA A 105 -13.30 5.52 -1.75
CA ALA A 105 -13.29 6.89 -2.25
C ALA A 105 -14.71 7.44 -2.44
N ARG A 106 -15.65 6.60 -2.90
CA ARG A 106 -17.06 6.98 -3.01
C ARG A 106 -17.70 7.21 -1.63
N ALA A 107 -17.47 6.32 -0.67
CA ALA A 107 -18.03 6.44 0.68
C ALA A 107 -17.50 7.68 1.43
N VAL A 108 -16.22 8.00 1.27
CA VAL A 108 -15.63 9.25 1.80
C VAL A 108 -16.22 10.46 1.09
N HIS A 109 -16.37 10.41 -0.25
CA HIS A 109 -16.97 11.51 -1.01
C HIS A 109 -18.45 11.75 -0.67
N SER A 110 -19.22 10.70 -0.40
CA SER A 110 -20.63 10.80 -0.01
C SER A 110 -20.84 11.17 1.47
N GLY A 111 -19.77 11.26 2.26
CA GLY A 111 -19.85 11.54 3.70
C GLY A 111 -20.34 10.36 4.55
N GLU A 112 -20.35 9.13 4.00
CA GLU A 112 -20.73 7.92 4.74
C GLU A 112 -19.62 7.50 5.71
N LEU A 113 -18.37 7.83 5.37
CA LEU A 113 -17.19 7.58 6.18
C LEU A 113 -16.44 8.90 6.43
N GLU A 114 -16.36 9.32 7.69
CA GLU A 114 -15.46 10.38 8.14
C GLU A 114 -14.12 9.76 8.58
N LEU A 115 -13.01 10.26 8.02
CA LEU A 115 -11.64 9.79 8.26
C LEU A 115 -10.85 10.76 9.16
#